data_AF-A0A9E5G6Q8-F1
#
_entry.id   AF-A0A9E5G6Q8-F1
#
_cell.length_a   1.000
_cell.length_b   1.000
_cell.length_c   1.000
_cell.angle_alpha   90.00
_cell.angle_beta   90.00
_cell.angle_gamma   90.00
#
_symmetry.space_group_name_H-M   'P 1'
#
loop_
_entity.id
_entity.type
_entity.pdbx_description
1 polymer ?
#
loop_
_entity_poly.entity_id
_entity_poly.type
_entity_poly.pdbx_seq_one_letter_code
_entity_poly.pdbx_strand_id
1 'polypeptide(L)' 'MYFNYHAKAKKLIEEGHLSGYEVLENYNNIRPCLLLYFDNNRPMPIREHRWDEYFPLINEKG' A
#
# COMPACT_ATOMS: atom_id res chain seq x y z
N MET A 1 -17.80 0.47 -3.07
CA MET A 1 -17.20 0.16 -1.75
C MET A 1 -15.68 -0.09 -1.85
N TYR A 2 -14.94 0.78 -2.56
CA TYR A 2 -13.45 0.73 -2.69
C TYR A 2 -12.72 1.66 -1.71
N PHE A 3 -13.45 2.60 -1.08
CA PHE A 3 -12.89 3.59 -0.15
C PHE A 3 -12.42 2.98 1.17
N ASN A 4 -13.05 1.90 1.65
CA ASN A 4 -12.68 1.27 2.93
C ASN A 4 -11.26 0.68 2.86
N TYR A 5 -10.92 0.00 1.77
CA TYR A 5 -9.61 -0.62 1.62
C TYR A 5 -8.46 0.40 1.63
N HIS A 6 -8.58 1.47 0.83
CA HIS A 6 -7.52 2.50 0.79
C HIS A 6 -7.48 3.34 2.06
N ALA A 7 -8.63 3.64 2.67
CA ALA A 7 -8.67 4.29 3.97
C ALA A 7 -7.98 3.43 5.04
N LYS A 8 -8.22 2.11 5.03
CA LYS A 8 -7.56 1.16 5.93
C LYS A 8 -6.05 1.11 5.69
N ALA A 9 -5.61 1.05 4.43
CA ALA A 9 -4.19 1.05 4.09
C ALA A 9 -3.48 2.31 4.61
N LYS A 10 -4.04 3.50 4.31
CA LYS A 10 -3.48 4.77 4.77
C LYS A 10 -3.43 4.85 6.30
N LYS A 11 -4.51 4.48 6.97
CA LYS A 11 -4.57 4.42 8.44
C LYS A 11 -3.50 3.51 9.03
N LEU A 12 -3.27 2.33 8.46
CA LEU A 12 -2.23 1.41 8.93
C LEU A 12 -0.81 1.98 8.75
N ILE A 13 -0.57 2.70 7.65
CA ILE A 13 0.71 3.42 7.45
C ILE A 13 0.87 4.51 8.50
N GLU A 14 -0.17 5.32 8.73
CA GLU A 14 -0.16 6.39 9.74
C GLU A 14 0.10 5.85 11.15
N GLU A 15 -0.53 4.73 11.50
CA GLU A 15 -0.38 4.02 12.78
C GLU A 15 0.97 3.28 12.92
N GLY A 16 1.78 3.21 11.86
CA GLY A 16 3.13 2.63 11.90
C GLY A 16 3.17 1.10 11.73
N HIS A 17 2.10 0.51 11.19
CA HIS A 17 2.02 -0.94 10.93
C HIS A 17 2.67 -1.37 9.61
N LEU A 18 3.09 -0.42 8.77
CA LEU A 18 3.75 -0.72 7.50
C LEU A 18 5.13 -1.33 7.78
N SER A 19 5.30 -2.61 7.45
CA SER A 19 6.55 -3.34 7.66
C SER A 19 7.46 -3.34 6.43
N GLY A 20 6.93 -2.98 5.26
CA GLY A 20 7.69 -2.86 4.02
C GLY A 20 6.79 -2.69 2.80
N TYR A 21 7.41 -2.48 1.64
CA TYR A 21 6.69 -2.45 0.36
C TYR A 21 7.57 -2.99 -0.77
N GLU A 22 6.94 -3.51 -1.81
CA GLU A 22 7.61 -3.96 -3.04
C GLU A 22 6.86 -3.45 -4.26
N VAL A 23 7.60 -3.11 -5.32
CA VAL A 23 7.01 -2.81 -6.63
C VAL A 23 7.17 -4.06 -7.50
N LEU A 24 6.04 -4.65 -7.88
CA LEU A 24 5.96 -5.86 -8.70
C LEU A 24 5.39 -5.50 -10.07
N GLU A 25 5.95 -6.09 -11.13
CA GLU A 25 5.40 -5.96 -12.49
C GLU A 25 4.02 -6.63 -12.60
N ASN A 26 3.78 -7.68 -11.80
CA ASN A 26 2.50 -8.37 -11.76
C ASN A 26 2.19 -9.00 -10.41
N TYR A 27 0.99 -8.69 -9.90
CA TYR A 27 0.41 -9.36 -8.75
C TYR A 27 -1.10 -9.57 -8.95
N ASN A 28 -1.56 -10.82 -9.07
CA ASN A 28 -2.99 -11.16 -9.21
C ASN A 28 -3.75 -10.33 -10.27
N ASN A 29 -3.16 -10.17 -11.48
CA ASN A 29 -3.68 -9.33 -12.59
C ASN A 29 -3.64 -7.81 -12.35
N ILE A 30 -2.93 -7.36 -11.31
CA ILE A 30 -2.60 -5.95 -11.10
C ILE A 30 -1.17 -5.73 -11.60
N ARG A 31 -1.04 -4.86 -12.62
CA ARG A 31 0.22 -4.50 -13.28
C ARG A 31 0.25 -3.01 -13.62
N PRO A 32 1.29 -2.26 -13.26
CA PRO A 32 2.24 -2.57 -12.19
C PRO A 32 1.58 -2.43 -10.81
N CYS A 33 2.14 -3.11 -9.80
CA CYS A 33 1.57 -3.22 -8.47
C CYS A 33 2.57 -2.80 -7.39
N LEU A 34 2.20 -1.84 -6.55
CA LEU A 34 2.88 -1.56 -5.29
C LEU A 34 2.22 -2.41 -4.21
N LEU A 35 2.91 -3.42 -3.72
CA LEU A 35 2.42 -4.32 -2.68
C LEU A 35 2.93 -3.84 -1.31
N LEU A 36 2.00 -3.46 -0.43
CA LEU A 36 2.32 -3.03 0.93
C LEU A 36 2.22 -4.21 1.89
N TYR A 37 3.19 -4.35 2.78
CA TYR A 37 3.22 -5.35 3.84
C TYR A 37 2.92 -4.69 5.18
N PHE A 38 2.07 -5.35 5.97
CA PHE A 38 1.70 -4.89 7.31
C PHE A 38 1.95 -6.03 8.32
N ASP A 39 2.34 -5.66 9.54
CA ASP A 39 2.56 -6.63 10.63
C ASP A 39 1.26 -7.29 11.13
N ASN A 40 0.13 -6.62 10.95
CA ASN A 40 -1.17 -6.98 11.50
C ASN A 40 -2.26 -7.19 10.43
N ASN A 41 -1.88 -7.19 9.14
CA ASN A 41 -2.85 -7.27 8.05
C ASN A 41 -2.25 -7.93 6.80
N ARG A 42 -3.14 -8.43 5.93
CA ARG A 42 -2.72 -9.06 4.67
C ARG A 42 -2.07 -8.03 3.73
N PRO A 43 -1.15 -8.47 2.85
CA PRO A 43 -0.54 -7.60 1.86
C PRO A 43 -1.58 -6.88 1.00
N MET A 44 -1.36 -5.59 0.78
CA MET A 44 -2.30 -4.70 0.13
C MET A 44 -1.74 -4.22 -1.21
N PRO A 45 -2.23 -4.74 -2.36
CA PRO A 45 -1.83 -4.25 -3.67
C PRO A 45 -2.44 -2.86 -3.99
N ILE A 46 -1.60 -1.95 -4.48
CA ILE A 46 -1.94 -0.59 -4.91
C ILE A 46 -1.57 -0.42 -6.38
N ARG A 47 -2.52 0.08 -7.17
CA ARG A 47 -2.34 0.35 -8.61
C ARG A 47 -1.51 1.61 -8.83
N GLU A 48 -0.74 1.62 -9.91
CA GLU A 48 0.18 2.71 -10.31
C GLU A 48 -0.42 4.10 -10.20
N HIS A 49 -1.62 4.31 -10.75
CA HIS A 49 -2.30 5.62 -10.74
C HIS A 49 -2.61 6.17 -9.32
N ARG A 50 -2.37 5.39 -8.26
CA ARG A 50 -2.51 5.83 -6.87
C ARG A 50 -1.19 5.96 -6.14
N TRP A 51 -0.07 5.58 -6.74
CA TRP A 51 1.22 5.58 -6.04
C TRP A 51 1.59 6.96 -5.51
N ASP A 52 1.24 8.02 -6.23
CA ASP A 52 1.44 9.41 -5.78
C ASP A 52 0.73 9.73 -4.45
N GLU A 53 -0.35 9.02 -4.11
CA GLU A 53 -1.01 9.15 -2.81
C GLU A 53 -0.32 8.37 -1.69
N TYR A 54 0.50 7.37 -2.03
CA TYR A 54 1.12 6.44 -1.08
C TYR A 54 2.58 6.76 -0.82
N PHE A 55 3.35 7.13 -1.84
CA PHE A 55 4.78 7.45 -1.67
C PHE A 55 5.05 8.53 -0.60
N PRO A 56 4.26 9.62 -0.50
CA PRO A 56 4.44 10.59 0.59
C PRO A 56 4.25 9.95 1.98
N LEU A 57 3.23 9.11 2.14
CA LEU A 57 2.92 8.45 3.41
C LEU A 57 3.99 7.42 3.82
N ILE A 58 4.57 6.73 2.84
CA ILE A 58 5.63 5.74 3.04
C ILE A 58 6.94 6.44 3.40
N ASN A 59 7.31 7.50 2.68
CA ASN A 59 8.58 8.21 2.83
C ASN A 59 8.65 9.08 4.09
N GLU A 60 7.53 9.54 4.64
CA GLU A 60 7.50 10.28 5.91
C GLU A 60 7.84 9.43 7.14
N LYS A 61 7.83 8.10 7.01
CA LYS A 61 7.95 7.15 8.13
C LYS A 61 9.12 6.16 7.98
N GLY A 62 9.87 6.25 6.89
CA GLY A 62 11.05 5.42 6.59
C GLY A 62 12.36 5.99 7.10
#